data_AF-A0ABC8KAA4-F1
#
_entry.id   AF-A0ABC8KAA4-F1
#
_cell.length_a   1.000
_cell.length_b   1.000
_cell.length_c   1.000
_cell.angle_alpha   90.00
_cell.angle_beta   90.00
_cell.angle_gamma   90.00
#
_symmetry.space_group_name_H-M   'P 1'
#
loop_
_entity.id
_entity.type
_entity.pdbx_description
1 polymer ?
#
loop_
_entity_poly.entity_id
_entity_poly.type
_entity_poly.pdbx_seq_one_letter_code
_entity_poly.pdbx_strand_id
1 'polypeptide(L)'
;MGVFTFVCKSKGGEWTAKQHEGELEASASSTYDLQRKLVQAALSADSSGGVQSSFSLVCPNSAVCQVIIGGGSGGGFAAGGGAAAGGGGGGEAAAATKEEEKKKEESEEEEGDFGFDLFG
;
A
#
# COMPACT_ATOMS: atom_id res chain seq x y z
N MET A 1 -13.66 -11.56 -12.14
CA MET A 1 -12.47 -10.72 -11.93
C MET A 1 -12.86 -9.30 -12.27
N GLY A 2 -13.05 -8.44 -11.28
CA GLY A 2 -13.31 -7.02 -11.47
C GLY A 2 -12.00 -6.22 -11.43
N VAL A 3 -11.81 -5.29 -12.37
CA VAL A 3 -10.66 -4.38 -12.38
C VAL A 3 -11.17 -2.95 -12.20
N PHE A 4 -10.76 -2.32 -11.11
CA PHE A 4 -11.13 -0.96 -10.77
C PHE A 4 -9.89 -0.08 -10.94
N THR A 5 -9.94 0.83 -11.92
CA THR A 5 -8.85 1.78 -12.17
C THR A 5 -9.24 3.15 -11.65
N PHE A 6 -8.38 3.74 -10.84
CA PHE A 6 -8.57 5.04 -10.22
C PHE A 6 -7.48 6.02 -10.63
N VAL A 7 -7.88 7.24 -10.96
CA VAL A 7 -6.99 8.36 -11.17
C VAL A 7 -6.88 9.13 -9.86
N CYS A 8 -5.69 9.10 -9.26
CA CYS A 8 -5.37 9.76 -8.00
C CYS A 8 -4.69 11.12 -8.28
N LYS A 9 -5.09 12.16 -7.57
CA LYS A 9 -4.50 13.50 -7.64
C LYS A 9 -4.30 14.06 -6.24
N SER A 10 -3.14 14.66 -6.01
CA SER A 10 -2.82 15.41 -4.80
C SER A 10 -2.99 16.89 -5.03
N LYS A 11 -3.71 17.57 -4.13
CA LYS A 11 -3.82 19.03 -4.10
C LYS A 11 -3.74 19.50 -2.66
N GLY A 12 -2.74 20.34 -2.36
CA GLY A 12 -2.58 20.92 -1.01
C GLY A 12 -2.34 19.89 0.10
N GLY A 13 -1.71 18.75 -0.21
CA GLY A 13 -1.46 17.66 0.75
C GLY A 13 -2.60 16.66 0.90
N GLU A 14 -3.78 16.93 0.34
CA GLU A 14 -4.88 15.97 0.29
C GLU A 14 -4.85 15.19 -1.04
N TRP A 15 -5.03 13.88 -0.94
CA TRP A 15 -5.17 12.99 -2.08
C TRP A 15 -6.64 12.67 -2.34
N THR A 16 -7.03 12.78 -3.61
CA THR A 16 -8.36 12.42 -4.10
C THR A 16 -8.20 11.38 -5.19
N ALA A 17 -9.13 10.44 -5.28
CA ALA A 17 -9.13 9.39 -6.28
C ALA A 17 -10.53 9.23 -6.87
N LYS A 18 -10.60 9.15 -8.18
CA LYS A 18 -11.84 8.92 -8.94
C LYS A 18 -11.67 7.75 -9.86
N GLN A 19 -12.67 6.88 -9.91
CA GLN A 19 -12.68 5.76 -10.84
C GLN A 19 -12.67 6.29 -12.29
N HIS A 20 -11.84 5.72 -13.15
CA HIS A 20 -11.76 6.11 -14.55
C HIS A 20 -13.05 5.80 -15.31
N GLU A 21 -13.62 4.62 -15.04
CA GLU A 21 -14.89 4.14 -15.57
C GLU A 21 -15.77 3.69 -14.40
N GLY A 22 -16.51 4.62 -13.80
CA GLY A 22 -17.44 4.35 -12.71
C GLY A 22 -17.66 5.56 -11.79
N GLU A 23 -18.36 5.33 -10.69
CA GLU A 23 -18.78 6.39 -9.75
C GLU A 23 -18.07 6.30 -8.39
N LEU A 24 -17.16 5.33 -8.21
CA LEU A 24 -16.41 5.20 -6.96
C LEU A 24 -15.37 6.32 -6.83
N GLU A 25 -15.41 7.01 -5.69
CA GLU A 25 -14.43 8.03 -5.33
C GLU A 25 -14.04 7.93 -3.85
N ALA A 26 -12.84 8.41 -3.53
CA ALA A 26 -12.33 8.49 -2.18
C ALA A 26 -11.35 9.66 -2.02
N SER A 27 -11.24 10.18 -0.80
CA SER A 27 -10.21 11.17 -0.43
C SER A 27 -9.54 10.80 0.88
N ALA A 28 -8.27 11.18 1.04
CA ALA A 28 -7.50 10.99 2.26
C ALA A 28 -6.30 11.95 2.34
N SER A 29 -5.77 12.15 3.54
CA SER A 29 -4.57 12.96 3.79
C SER A 29 -3.25 12.24 3.42
N SER A 30 -3.30 10.94 3.14
CA SER A 30 -2.14 10.11 2.82
C SER A 30 -2.48 9.10 1.71
N THR A 31 -1.49 8.74 0.91
CA THR A 31 -1.61 7.68 -0.10
C THR A 31 -1.95 6.33 0.52
N TYR A 32 -1.47 6.05 1.74
CA TYR A 32 -1.76 4.81 2.46
C TYR A 32 -3.26 4.67 2.79
N ASP A 33 -3.86 5.72 3.36
CA ASP A 33 -5.29 5.72 3.69
C ASP A 33 -6.15 5.74 2.44
N LEU A 34 -5.71 6.45 1.39
CA LEU A 34 -6.40 6.47 0.10
C LEU A 34 -6.48 5.06 -0.49
N GLN A 35 -5.36 4.34 -0.56
CA GLN A 35 -5.31 2.97 -1.09
C GLN A 35 -6.24 2.03 -0.31
N ARG A 36 -6.27 2.13 1.02
CA ARG A 36 -7.16 1.32 1.88
C ARG A 36 -8.63 1.61 1.60
N LYS A 37 -9.00 2.89 1.49
CA LYS A 37 -10.38 3.31 1.15
C LYS A 37 -10.79 2.83 -0.23
N LEU A 38 -9.90 2.94 -1.23
CA LEU A 38 -10.16 2.48 -2.60
C LEU A 38 -10.35 0.97 -2.66
N VAL A 39 -9.49 0.21 -1.96
CA VAL A 39 -9.64 -1.25 -1.86
C VAL A 39 -10.96 -1.63 -1.22
N GLN A 40 -11.35 -0.97 -0.12
CA GLN A 40 -12.62 -1.23 0.56
C GLN A 40 -13.83 -0.85 -0.29
N ALA A 41 -13.76 0.27 -1.03
CA ALA A 41 -14.81 0.69 -1.96
C ALA A 41 -14.98 -0.33 -3.10
N ALA A 42 -13.88 -0.79 -3.70
CA ALA A 42 -13.90 -1.82 -4.73
C ALA A 42 -14.46 -3.15 -4.21
N LEU A 43 -14.04 -3.58 -3.01
CA LEU A 43 -14.55 -4.78 -2.33
C LEU A 43 -16.06 -4.75 -2.06
N SER A 44 -16.56 -3.57 -1.72
CA SER A 44 -18.00 -3.36 -1.49
C SER A 44 -18.79 -3.42 -2.79
N ALA A 45 -18.16 -3.05 -3.91
CA ALA A 45 -18.76 -3.10 -5.25
C ALA A 45 -18.69 -4.50 -5.89
N ASP A 46 -17.64 -5.28 -5.61
CA ASP A 46 -17.48 -6.65 -6.08
C ASP A 46 -16.85 -7.52 -4.98
N SER A 47 -17.55 -8.59 -4.56
CA SER A 47 -17.10 -9.54 -3.53
C SER A 47 -16.55 -10.84 -4.12
N SER A 48 -16.17 -10.85 -5.40
CA SER A 48 -15.88 -12.08 -6.17
C SER A 48 -14.56 -12.80 -5.85
N GLY A 49 -13.82 -12.43 -4.80
CA GLY A 49 -12.66 -13.19 -4.33
C GLY A 49 -11.53 -12.36 -3.72
N GLY A 50 -10.30 -12.87 -3.81
CA GLY A 50 -9.11 -12.19 -3.29
C GLY A 50 -8.85 -10.84 -3.94
N VAL A 51 -8.24 -9.93 -3.19
CA VAL A 51 -7.91 -8.57 -3.64
C VAL A 51 -6.42 -8.44 -3.89
N GLN A 52 -6.08 -7.81 -5.01
CA GLN A 52 -4.75 -7.31 -5.30
C GLN A 52 -4.87 -5.83 -5.65
N SER A 53 -3.99 -4.99 -5.11
CA SER A 53 -3.93 -3.59 -5.51
C SER A 53 -2.51 -3.16 -5.89
N SER A 54 -2.42 -2.18 -6.78
CA SER A 54 -1.19 -1.52 -7.18
C SER A 54 -1.40 -0.01 -7.16
N PHE A 55 -0.33 0.73 -6.86
CA PHE A 55 -0.34 2.18 -6.85
C PHE A 55 0.95 2.69 -7.47
N SER A 56 0.82 3.38 -8.60
CA SER A 56 1.93 3.87 -9.39
C SER A 56 1.86 5.38 -9.51
N LEU A 57 2.85 6.07 -8.97
CA LEU A 57 2.99 7.51 -9.15
C LEU A 57 3.40 7.80 -10.60
N VAL A 58 2.70 8.75 -11.23
CA VAL A 58 3.02 9.25 -12.57
C VAL A 58 3.79 10.56 -12.45
N CYS A 59 3.39 11.41 -11.50
CA CYS A 59 4.09 12.60 -11.08
C CYS A 59 4.00 12.72 -9.54
N PRO A 60 4.76 13.61 -8.89
CA PRO A 60 4.67 13.80 -7.43
C PRO A 60 3.27 14.11 -6.90
N ASN A 61 2.38 14.61 -7.76
CA ASN A 61 1.00 14.98 -7.44
C ASN A 61 -0.07 14.15 -8.16
N SER A 62 0.31 13.09 -8.89
CA SER A 62 -0.66 12.24 -9.59
C SER A 62 -0.23 10.78 -9.61
N ALA A 63 -1.20 9.88 -9.47
CA ALA A 63 -0.97 8.45 -9.44
C ALA A 63 -2.11 7.71 -10.14
N VAL A 64 -1.84 6.48 -10.55
CA VAL A 64 -2.86 5.51 -10.96
C VAL A 64 -2.90 4.43 -9.90
N CYS A 65 -4.09 4.14 -9.39
CA CYS A 65 -4.32 3.01 -8.49
C CYS A 65 -5.20 1.99 -9.19
N GLN A 66 -4.78 0.73 -9.21
CA GLN A 66 -5.59 -0.36 -9.71
C GLN A 66 -5.94 -1.29 -8.54
N VAL A 67 -7.21 -1.66 -8.45
CA VAL A 67 -7.69 -2.69 -7.52
C VAL A 67 -8.32 -3.79 -8.36
N ILE A 68 -7.81 -5.00 -8.20
CA ILE A 68 -8.25 -6.19 -8.91
C ILE A 68 -8.88 -7.14 -7.89
N ILE A 69 -10.09 -7.57 -8.16
CA ILE A 69 -10.87 -8.49 -7.32
C ILE A 69 -11.10 -9.78 -8.09
N GLY A 70 -10.85 -10.93 -7.46
CA GLY A 70 -11.04 -12.25 -8.06
C GLY A 70 -9.96 -12.62 -9.10
N GLY A 71 -8.80 -11.95 -9.04
CA GLY A 71 -7.65 -12.19 -9.92
C GLY A 71 -6.47 -12.80 -9.17
N GLY A 72 -6.40 -14.13 -9.14
CA GLY A 72 -5.26 -14.83 -8.56
C GLY A 72 -4.05 -14.87 -9.49
N SER A 73 -3.17 -13.88 -9.40
CA SER A 73 -1.76 -14.01 -9.81
C SER A 73 -0.92 -13.05 -8.98
N GLY A 74 0.09 -13.58 -8.30
CA GLY A 74 0.79 -12.92 -7.19
C GLY A 74 1.41 -11.55 -7.49
N GLY A 75 1.29 -10.65 -6.51
CA GLY A 75 2.02 -9.38 -6.45
C GLY A 75 1.13 -8.18 -6.12
N GLY A 76 0.85 -7.93 -4.85
CA GLY A 76 0.30 -6.62 -4.42
C GLY A 76 -0.77 -6.68 -3.34
N PHE A 77 -0.44 -6.12 -2.17
CA PHE A 77 -1.28 -5.74 -1.03
C PHE A 77 -2.48 -6.67 -0.69
N ALA A 78 -2.21 -7.66 0.15
CA ALA A 78 -3.26 -8.34 0.91
C ALA A 78 -3.79 -7.37 2.00
N ALA A 79 -4.88 -6.66 1.71
CA ALA A 79 -5.63 -5.96 2.75
C ALA A 79 -6.18 -7.01 3.72
N GLY A 80 -5.56 -7.14 4.89
CA GLY A 80 -5.98 -8.08 5.93
C GLY A 80 -7.42 -7.85 6.35
N GLY A 81 -8.21 -8.92 6.35
CA GLY A 81 -9.60 -8.91 6.79
C GLY A 81 -10.42 -10.11 6.29
N GLY A 82 -10.15 -11.30 6.83
CA GLY A 82 -11.10 -12.41 6.98
C GLY A 82 -11.76 -13.00 5.72
N ALA A 83 -11.10 -13.96 5.09
CA ALA A 83 -11.82 -15.03 4.38
C ALA A 83 -11.85 -16.27 5.30
N ALA A 84 -12.96 -16.45 6.00
CA ALA A 84 -13.23 -17.68 6.72
C ALA A 84 -13.52 -18.80 5.70
N ALA A 85 -12.57 -19.72 5.53
CA ALA A 85 -12.82 -21.07 5.05
C ALA A 85 -12.42 -22.02 6.18
N GLY A 86 -13.40 -22.76 6.70
CA GLY A 86 -13.29 -23.50 7.95
C GLY A 86 -12.35 -24.70 7.92
N GLY A 87 -11.95 -25.14 9.12
CA GLY A 87 -11.38 -26.47 9.31
C GLY A 87 -10.30 -26.56 10.40
N GLY A 88 -10.71 -26.40 11.66
CA GLY A 88 -10.19 -27.20 12.78
C GLY A 88 -8.77 -26.93 13.31
N GLY A 89 -8.72 -26.66 14.63
CA GLY A 89 -7.68 -27.24 15.48
C GLY A 89 -6.82 -26.26 16.25
N GLY A 90 -7.06 -26.19 17.56
CA GLY A 90 -6.01 -25.99 18.56
C GLY A 90 -5.57 -24.55 18.78
N GLY A 91 -6.17 -23.91 19.78
CA GLY A 91 -5.62 -22.68 20.34
C GLY A 91 -4.33 -22.97 21.09
N GLU A 92 -3.41 -22.01 21.05
CA GLU A 92 -2.51 -21.76 22.16
C GLU A 92 -2.28 -20.24 22.24
N ALA A 93 -2.77 -19.66 23.33
CA ALA A 93 -2.52 -18.30 23.73
C ALA A 93 -1.34 -18.32 24.71
N ALA A 94 -0.24 -17.68 24.35
CA ALA A 94 0.83 -17.25 25.25
C ALA A 94 1.75 -16.36 24.41
N ALA A 95 2.40 -15.33 24.89
CA ALA A 95 2.25 -14.44 26.03
C ALA A 95 3.18 -13.26 25.69
N ALA A 96 2.96 -12.13 26.33
CA ALA A 96 3.83 -10.96 26.27
C ALA A 96 5.32 -11.32 26.46
N THR A 97 6.20 -10.63 25.73
CA THR A 97 7.55 -10.37 26.24
C THR A 97 7.98 -8.98 25.78
N LYS A 98 8.31 -8.20 26.80
CA LYS A 98 8.73 -6.82 26.83
C LYS A 98 10.19 -6.88 27.26
N GLU A 99 11.12 -6.33 26.49
CA GLU A 99 12.52 -6.03 26.86
C GLU A 99 13.04 -5.05 25.79
N GLU A 100 13.24 -3.76 26.11
CA GLU A 100 14.41 -3.15 26.79
C GLU A 100 15.61 -3.05 25.83
N GLU A 101 15.83 -1.89 25.19
CA GLU A 101 16.60 -0.71 25.62
C GLU A 101 18.12 -0.80 25.33
N LYS A 102 18.63 0.27 24.68
CA LYS A 102 19.94 0.95 24.85
C LYS A 102 21.16 0.62 23.96
N LYS A 103 21.73 1.76 23.50
CA LYS A 103 23.15 2.08 23.17
C LYS A 103 23.64 1.62 21.78
N LYS A 104 24.42 2.38 20.99
CA LYS A 104 25.35 3.51 21.27
C LYS A 104 25.75 4.20 19.94
N GLU A 105 25.95 5.52 19.97
CA GLU A 105 26.72 6.35 19.00
C GLU A 105 28.21 5.98 18.92
N GLU A 106 28.80 6.12 17.72
CA GLU A 106 30.13 6.65 17.34
C GLU A 106 30.34 6.33 15.83
N SER A 107 30.43 7.29 14.89
CA SER A 107 31.51 8.24 14.55
C SER A 107 32.51 7.69 13.52
N GLU A 108 33.11 8.60 12.73
CA GLU A 108 34.16 8.47 11.67
C GLU A 108 33.61 8.29 10.24
N GLU A 109 33.42 9.34 9.42
CA GLU A 109 34.43 10.21 8.76
C GLU A 109 35.55 9.41 8.08
N GLU A 110 35.35 9.11 6.79
CA GLU A 110 36.45 8.91 5.84
C GLU A 110 36.23 9.89 4.67
N GLU A 111 36.93 11.02 4.74
CA GLU A 111 37.22 11.86 3.58
C GLU A 111 38.17 11.09 2.65
N GLY A 112 37.76 10.90 1.39
CA GLY A 112 38.62 10.28 0.40
C GLY A 112 37.94 10.07 -0.95
N ASP A 113 38.09 11.05 -1.83
CA ASP A 113 38.32 10.77 -3.26
C ASP A 113 37.15 10.20 -4.10
N PHE A 114 35.97 10.83 -4.05
CA PHE A 114 35.07 10.88 -5.22
C PHE A 114 35.18 12.23 -5.96
N GLY A 115 36.36 12.85 -5.85
CA GLY A 115 36.87 13.89 -6.75
C GLY A 115 37.47 13.29 -8.03
N PHE A 116 36.88 12.21 -8.56
CA PHE A 116 37.25 11.67 -9.86
C PHE A 116 36.49 12.45 -10.95
N ASP A 117 37.00 13.65 -11.23
CA ASP A 117 37.05 14.30 -12.55
C ASP A 117 35.96 13.88 -13.58
N LEU A 118 34.72 14.31 -13.36
CA LEU A 118 33.61 14.17 -14.31
C LEU A 118 33.60 15.30 -15.36
N PHE A 119 34.74 15.93 -15.64
CA PHE A 119 34.93 16.91 -16.71
C PHE A 119 36.37 16.91 -17.27
N GLY A 120 36.99 15.73 -17.36
CA GLY A 120 38.23 15.49 -18.12
C GLY A 120 37.97 15.04 -19.55
#